data_AF-A0A1Y5KNK8-F1
#
_entry.id   AF-A0A1Y5KNK8-F1
#
_cell.length_a   1.000
_cell.length_b   1.000
_cell.length_c   1.000
_cell.angle_alpha   90.00
_cell.angle_beta   90.00
_cell.angle_gamma   90.00
#
_symmetry.space_group_name_H-M   'P 1'
#
loop_
_entity.id
_entity.type
_entity.pdbx_description
1 polymer ?
#
loop_
_entity_poly.entity_id
_entity_poly.type
_entity_poly.pdbx_seq_one_letter_code
_entity_poly.pdbx_strand_id
1 'polypeptide(L)'
;MLEDQFGTAAGKMITQATLAFSEAFRQFPFDVAVLYLAPQNMGPANLLYMEPTYYKATMVGIPYDDLDRWRAQYSETVFANQYKKLSSGWEKGLKLLDRARKHITASTEADFDDLHRIASAAYLHFYSTYMQILFVKNRNRYLAAKDGEKKDKLRSALIDIVQKELENAKALYTLVKQDSRIGFEASNHYFYTKQDLQEKVMNCLYVLDQFDSLKTNN
;
A
#
# COMPACT_ATOMS: atom_id res chain seq x y z
N MET A 1 16.57 -26.15 -3.51
CA MET A 1 16.62 -25.25 -2.34
C MET A 1 15.26 -25.11 -1.65
N LEU A 2 14.24 -24.49 -2.27
CA LEU A 2 12.93 -24.33 -1.61
C LEU A 2 12.13 -25.64 -1.47
N GLU A 3 12.20 -26.55 -2.46
CA GLU A 3 11.62 -27.89 -2.32
C GLU A 3 12.35 -28.74 -1.27
N ASP A 4 13.66 -28.55 -1.12
CA ASP A 4 14.44 -29.25 -0.08
C ASP A 4 14.08 -28.74 1.32
N GLN A 5 13.86 -27.42 1.46
CA GLN A 5 13.52 -26.78 2.72
C GLN A 5 12.05 -27.02 3.12
N PHE A 6 11.09 -26.88 2.20
CA PHE A 6 9.65 -26.90 2.51
C PHE A 6 8.94 -28.19 2.05
N GLY A 7 9.68 -29.15 1.48
CA GLY A 7 9.12 -30.32 0.81
C GLY A 7 8.56 -30.00 -0.57
N THR A 8 8.37 -31.04 -1.40
CA THR A 8 7.98 -30.89 -2.82
C THR A 8 6.69 -30.10 -3.03
N ALA A 9 5.65 -30.35 -2.22
CA ALA A 9 4.35 -29.71 -2.41
C ALA A 9 4.37 -28.20 -2.10
N ALA A 10 4.80 -27.83 -0.88
CA ALA A 10 4.90 -26.42 -0.49
C ALA A 10 6.00 -25.70 -1.27
N GLY A 11 7.17 -26.32 -1.46
CA GLY A 11 8.30 -25.73 -2.16
C GLY A 11 8.00 -25.32 -3.60
N LYS A 12 7.20 -26.11 -4.34
CA LYS A 12 6.73 -25.72 -5.69
C LYS A 12 5.81 -24.50 -5.65
N MET A 13 4.87 -24.46 -4.71
CA MET A 13 3.95 -23.32 -4.56
C MET A 13 4.69 -22.05 -4.13
N ILE A 14 5.64 -22.16 -3.20
CA ILE A 14 6.48 -21.05 -2.76
C ILE A 14 7.35 -20.55 -3.90
N THR A 15 7.95 -21.45 -4.70
CA THR A 15 8.71 -21.06 -5.90
C THR A 15 7.84 -20.27 -6.88
N GLN A 16 6.60 -20.72 -7.13
CA GLN A 16 5.66 -19.97 -7.97
C GLN A 16 5.28 -18.62 -7.35
N ALA A 17 5.13 -18.53 -6.03
CA ALA A 17 4.88 -17.28 -5.33
C ALA A 17 6.04 -16.28 -5.51
N THR A 18 7.29 -16.73 -5.31
CA THR A 18 8.50 -15.91 -5.51
C THR A 18 8.64 -15.43 -6.95
N LEU A 19 8.31 -16.26 -7.93
CA LEU A 19 8.27 -15.85 -9.34
C LEU A 19 7.18 -14.79 -9.58
N ALA A 20 6.00 -14.95 -8.98
CA ALA A 20 4.94 -13.95 -9.07
C ALA A 20 5.33 -12.61 -8.43
N PHE A 21 6.01 -12.62 -7.27
CA PHE A 21 6.55 -11.40 -6.65
C PHE A 21 7.59 -10.73 -7.56
N SER A 22 8.49 -11.52 -8.15
CA SER A 22 9.52 -11.00 -9.06
C SER A 22 8.91 -10.36 -10.31
N GLU A 23 7.89 -11.01 -10.90
CA GLU A 23 7.17 -10.47 -12.06
C GLU A 23 6.35 -9.23 -11.71
N ALA A 24 5.71 -9.22 -10.54
CA ALA A 24 5.01 -8.05 -10.04
C ALA A 24 5.97 -6.87 -9.86
N PHE A 25 7.14 -7.10 -9.26
CA PHE A 25 8.12 -6.06 -8.99
C PHE A 25 8.72 -5.46 -10.27
N ARG A 26 8.78 -6.21 -11.38
CA ARG A 26 9.10 -5.65 -12.71
C ARG A 26 8.14 -4.55 -13.17
N GLN A 27 6.95 -4.44 -12.57
CA GLN A 27 6.00 -3.38 -12.86
C GLN A 27 6.25 -2.11 -12.05
N PHE A 28 7.16 -2.13 -11.07
CA PHE A 28 7.52 -0.95 -10.29
C PHE A 28 7.97 0.18 -11.24
N PRO A 29 7.32 1.37 -11.21
CA PRO A 29 7.63 2.47 -12.13
C PRO A 29 8.93 3.16 -11.71
N PHE A 30 10.06 2.52 -12.00
CA PHE A 30 11.36 2.97 -11.54
C PHE A 30 11.76 4.31 -12.16
N ASP A 31 11.94 5.29 -11.29
CA ASP A 31 12.58 6.57 -11.52
C ASP A 31 13.17 7.01 -10.17
N VAL A 32 14.29 7.74 -10.17
CA VAL A 32 14.92 8.18 -8.91
C VAL A 32 14.00 9.08 -8.09
N ALA A 33 13.18 9.91 -8.74
CA ALA A 33 12.19 10.74 -8.06
C ALA A 33 11.06 9.90 -7.48
N VAL A 34 10.62 8.84 -8.19
CA VAL A 34 9.64 7.90 -7.62
C VAL A 34 10.21 7.23 -6.38
N LEU A 35 11.44 6.71 -6.45
CA LEU A 35 12.09 6.02 -5.33
C LEU A 35 12.15 6.89 -4.07
N TYR A 36 12.44 8.18 -4.23
CA TYR A 36 12.64 9.09 -3.11
C TYR A 36 11.39 9.83 -2.64
N LEU A 37 10.44 10.12 -3.53
CA LEU A 37 9.35 11.05 -3.23
C LEU A 37 7.99 10.36 -3.09
N ALA A 38 7.80 9.19 -3.69
CA ALA A 38 6.52 8.47 -3.63
C ALA A 38 6.38 7.67 -2.31
N PRO A 39 5.15 7.35 -1.87
CA PRO A 39 4.88 6.90 -0.50
C PRO A 39 5.22 5.43 -0.22
N GLN A 40 5.77 4.67 -1.17
CA GLN A 40 6.01 3.23 -1.00
C GLN A 40 6.91 2.87 0.18
N ASN A 41 7.79 3.76 0.62
CA ASN A 41 8.66 3.50 1.78
C ASN A 41 7.93 3.71 3.12
N MET A 42 6.85 4.51 3.11
CA MET A 42 6.00 4.79 4.29
C MET A 42 4.80 3.85 4.39
N GLY A 43 4.45 3.21 3.27
CA GLY A 43 3.23 2.42 3.15
C GLY A 43 2.01 3.26 3.56
N PRO A 44 1.09 2.72 4.37
CA PRO A 44 -0.10 3.44 4.77
C PRO A 44 0.17 4.58 5.75
N ALA A 45 1.34 4.70 6.37
CA ALA A 45 1.59 5.73 7.39
C ALA A 45 1.48 7.18 6.86
N ASN A 46 1.62 7.39 5.55
CA ASN A 46 1.39 8.72 4.97
C ASN A 46 -0.09 9.12 5.06
N LEU A 47 -0.39 10.28 5.66
CA LEU A 47 -1.76 10.70 5.95
C LEU A 47 -2.54 11.15 4.70
N LEU A 48 -3.87 11.01 4.76
CA LEU A 48 -4.79 11.50 3.74
C LEU A 48 -5.35 12.87 4.13
N TYR A 49 -5.44 13.78 3.15
CA TYR A 49 -5.94 15.14 3.34
C TYR A 49 -7.09 15.43 2.37
N MET A 50 -8.23 15.88 2.90
CA MET A 50 -9.38 16.22 2.05
C MET A 50 -9.16 17.48 1.21
N GLU A 51 -8.29 18.38 1.65
CA GLU A 51 -7.84 19.55 0.90
C GLU A 51 -6.34 19.43 0.57
N PRO A 52 -5.87 19.96 -0.57
CA PRO A 52 -4.45 19.90 -0.95
C PRO A 52 -3.56 20.52 0.12
N THR A 53 -2.52 19.80 0.55
CA THR A 53 -1.59 20.36 1.56
C THR A 53 -0.72 21.47 0.99
N TYR A 54 -0.48 21.44 -0.33
CA TYR A 54 0.51 22.27 -1.05
C TYR A 54 1.95 22.09 -0.56
N TYR A 55 2.20 21.10 0.30
CA TYR A 55 3.54 20.72 0.71
C TYR A 55 4.21 19.86 -0.34
N LYS A 56 5.53 20.02 -0.45
CA LYS A 56 6.35 19.30 -1.42
C LYS A 56 6.87 18.02 -0.78
N ALA A 57 6.79 16.92 -1.51
CA ALA A 57 7.46 15.69 -1.10
C ALA A 57 8.97 15.94 -0.93
N THR A 58 9.55 15.43 0.14
CA THR A 58 10.99 15.48 0.40
C THR A 58 11.61 14.09 0.26
N MET A 59 12.94 14.06 0.16
CA MET A 59 13.69 12.82 -0.03
C MET A 59 13.46 11.86 1.14
N VAL A 60 12.90 10.69 0.81
CA VAL A 60 12.71 9.50 1.66
C VAL A 60 11.94 9.78 2.96
N GLY A 61 10.64 9.47 2.95
CA GLY A 61 9.83 9.35 4.17
C GLY A 61 8.83 10.47 4.43
N ILE A 62 8.75 11.50 3.58
CA ILE A 62 7.77 12.59 3.76
C ILE A 62 7.10 12.95 2.41
N PRO A 63 6.15 12.12 1.93
CA PRO A 63 5.57 12.26 0.59
C PRO A 63 4.37 13.24 0.52
N TYR A 64 3.69 13.54 1.63
CA TYR A 64 2.48 14.38 1.69
C TYR A 64 1.37 13.92 0.73
N ASP A 65 0.82 14.80 -0.11
CA ASP A 65 -0.15 14.49 -1.16
C ASP A 65 0.33 14.97 -2.55
N ASP A 66 1.66 15.05 -2.73
CA ASP A 66 2.35 15.63 -3.88
C ASP A 66 2.49 14.65 -5.07
N LEU A 67 1.35 14.21 -5.59
CA LEU A 67 1.29 13.24 -6.70
C LEU A 67 2.08 13.69 -7.94
N ASP A 68 2.20 15.00 -8.17
CA ASP A 68 2.96 15.54 -9.30
C ASP A 68 4.45 15.23 -9.21
N ARG A 69 5.02 15.25 -7.99
CA ARG A 69 6.41 14.83 -7.78
C ARG A 69 6.57 13.32 -7.68
N TRP A 70 5.61 12.63 -7.06
CA TRP A 70 5.65 11.17 -6.91
C TRP A 70 5.82 10.45 -8.25
N ARG A 71 5.14 10.95 -9.28
CA ARG A 71 5.06 10.28 -10.59
C ARG A 71 6.22 10.60 -11.53
N ALA A 72 7.14 11.49 -11.15
CA ALA A 72 8.24 11.93 -12.02
C ALA A 72 7.73 12.30 -13.44
N GLN A 73 8.29 11.67 -14.47
CA GLN A 73 7.90 11.83 -15.87
C GLN A 73 6.61 11.08 -16.28
N TYR A 74 6.11 10.16 -15.45
CA TYR A 74 4.91 9.38 -15.79
C TYR A 74 3.65 10.24 -15.69
N SER A 75 2.69 10.00 -16.60
CA SER A 75 1.34 10.55 -16.43
C SER A 75 0.65 9.90 -15.22
N GLU A 76 -0.32 10.60 -14.61
CA GLU A 76 -1.10 10.05 -13.49
C GLU A 76 -1.70 8.68 -13.80
N THR A 77 -2.17 8.48 -15.03
CA THR A 77 -2.81 7.22 -15.45
C THR A 77 -1.78 6.10 -15.60
N VAL A 78 -0.62 6.37 -16.20
CA VAL A 78 0.45 5.36 -16.33
C VAL A 78 0.98 4.98 -14.95
N PHE A 79 1.25 5.97 -14.10
CA PHE A 79 1.77 5.76 -12.75
C PHE A 79 0.82 4.92 -11.88
N ALA A 80 -0.47 5.29 -11.84
CA ALA A 80 -1.48 4.51 -11.12
C ALA A 80 -1.62 3.08 -11.66
N ASN A 81 -1.58 2.91 -12.99
CA ASN A 81 -1.69 1.59 -13.61
C ASN A 81 -0.49 0.69 -13.31
N GLN A 82 0.73 1.23 -13.22
CA GLN A 82 1.91 0.46 -12.85
C GLN A 82 1.82 -0.04 -11.40
N TYR A 83 1.42 0.82 -10.46
CA TYR A 83 1.17 0.40 -9.08
C TYR A 83 0.03 -0.61 -8.94
N LYS A 84 -1.04 -0.46 -9.74
CA LYS A 84 -2.11 -1.47 -9.83
C LYS A 84 -1.58 -2.83 -10.26
N LYS A 85 -0.78 -2.89 -11.35
CA LYS A 85 -0.20 -4.14 -11.84
C LYS A 85 0.75 -4.76 -10.81
N LEU A 86 1.58 -3.93 -10.17
CA LEU A 86 2.47 -4.34 -9.09
C LEU A 86 1.70 -4.96 -7.94
N SER A 87 0.74 -4.24 -7.36
CA SER A 87 0.00 -4.74 -6.19
C SER A 87 -0.84 -5.98 -6.53
N SER A 88 -1.54 -5.99 -7.67
CA SER A 88 -2.33 -7.16 -8.09
C SER A 88 -1.47 -8.35 -8.48
N GLY A 89 -0.28 -8.14 -9.05
CA GLY A 89 0.68 -9.20 -9.33
C GLY A 89 1.22 -9.80 -8.04
N TRP A 90 1.54 -8.96 -7.07
CA TRP A 90 2.05 -9.38 -5.77
C TRP A 90 0.99 -10.17 -4.98
N GLU A 91 -0.26 -9.71 -4.99
CA GLU A 91 -1.39 -10.41 -4.36
C GLU A 91 -1.55 -11.85 -4.88
N LYS A 92 -1.28 -12.11 -6.17
CA LYS A 92 -1.28 -13.49 -6.71
C LYS A 92 -0.23 -14.38 -6.04
N GLY A 93 0.94 -13.83 -5.74
CA GLY A 93 1.99 -14.51 -4.99
C GLY A 93 1.56 -14.82 -3.55
N LEU A 94 0.90 -13.87 -2.86
CA LEU A 94 0.36 -14.10 -1.52
C LEU A 94 -0.69 -15.23 -1.53
N LYS A 95 -1.60 -15.25 -2.51
CA LYS A 95 -2.58 -16.34 -2.69
C LYS A 95 -1.93 -17.71 -2.95
N LEU A 96 -0.71 -17.75 -3.50
CA LEU A 96 0.08 -18.98 -3.63
C LEU A 96 0.67 -19.41 -2.28
N LEU A 97 1.19 -18.46 -1.49
CA LEU A 97 1.65 -18.75 -0.13
C LEU A 97 0.50 -19.25 0.75
N ASP A 98 -0.67 -18.62 0.73
CA ASP A 98 -1.84 -19.05 1.50
C ASP A 98 -2.24 -20.50 1.20
N ARG A 99 -2.11 -20.92 -0.06
CA ARG A 99 -2.34 -22.31 -0.47
C ARG A 99 -1.22 -23.23 0.02
N ALA A 100 0.03 -22.78 -0.05
CA ALA A 100 1.18 -23.53 0.42
C ALA A 100 1.11 -23.83 1.92
N ARG A 101 0.48 -22.97 2.74
CA ARG A 101 0.32 -23.12 4.19
C ARG A 101 -0.23 -24.49 4.61
N LYS A 102 -1.09 -25.10 3.79
CA LYS A 102 -1.68 -26.44 4.03
C LYS A 102 -0.66 -27.59 3.99
N HIS A 103 0.50 -27.35 3.40
CA HIS A 103 1.57 -28.33 3.21
C HIS A 103 2.79 -28.03 4.08
N ILE A 104 2.73 -26.97 4.90
CA ILE A 104 3.79 -26.59 5.82
C ILE A 104 3.78 -27.52 7.03
N THR A 105 4.96 -28.02 7.37
CA THR A 105 5.16 -28.87 8.55
C THR A 105 5.62 -28.03 9.75
N ALA A 106 5.50 -28.57 10.95
CA ALA A 106 5.95 -27.88 12.18
C ALA A 106 7.43 -27.46 12.12
N SER A 107 8.29 -28.24 11.45
CA SER A 107 9.72 -27.92 11.34
C SER A 107 10.02 -26.75 10.40
N THR A 108 9.08 -26.38 9.52
CA THR A 108 9.27 -25.32 8.51
C THR A 108 8.33 -24.13 8.73
N GLU A 109 7.53 -24.16 9.79
CA GLU A 109 6.49 -23.18 10.08
C GLU A 109 7.06 -21.78 10.30
N ALA A 110 8.13 -21.67 11.11
CA ALA A 110 8.76 -20.39 11.40
C ALA A 110 9.30 -19.70 10.13
N ASP A 111 10.00 -20.43 9.27
CA ASP A 111 10.56 -19.89 8.01
C ASP A 111 9.45 -19.47 7.03
N PHE A 112 8.37 -20.28 6.96
CA PHE A 112 7.23 -19.94 6.12
C PHE A 112 6.50 -18.70 6.62
N ASP A 113 6.27 -18.61 7.93
CA ASP A 113 5.59 -17.48 8.54
C ASP A 113 6.43 -16.20 8.41
N ASP A 114 7.76 -16.29 8.46
CA ASP A 114 8.65 -15.16 8.17
C ASP A 114 8.50 -14.66 6.73
N LEU A 115 8.60 -15.57 5.75
CA LEU A 115 8.42 -15.26 4.33
C LEU A 115 7.05 -14.62 4.08
N HIS A 116 5.98 -15.20 4.61
CA HIS A 116 4.62 -14.72 4.43
C HIS A 116 4.44 -13.33 5.04
N ARG A 117 4.97 -13.11 6.26
CA ARG A 117 4.89 -11.82 6.96
C ARG A 117 5.57 -10.71 6.17
N ILE A 118 6.79 -10.94 5.70
CA ILE A 118 7.55 -9.95 4.92
C ILE A 118 6.90 -9.70 3.56
N ALA A 119 6.45 -10.75 2.87
CA ALA A 119 5.74 -10.60 1.60
C ALA A 119 4.42 -9.83 1.78
N SER A 120 3.69 -10.06 2.87
CA SER A 120 2.45 -9.34 3.20
C SER A 120 2.71 -7.88 3.52
N ALA A 121 3.77 -7.56 4.27
CA ALA A 121 4.17 -6.19 4.54
C ALA A 121 4.51 -5.45 3.24
N ALA A 122 5.30 -6.05 2.34
CA ALA A 122 5.62 -5.45 1.04
C ALA A 122 4.37 -5.19 0.18
N TYR A 123 3.42 -6.13 0.14
CA TYR A 123 2.13 -5.92 -0.52
C TYR A 123 1.40 -4.69 0.01
N LEU A 124 1.32 -4.54 1.34
CA LEU A 124 0.62 -3.43 1.97
C LEU A 124 1.25 -2.08 1.62
N HIS A 125 2.58 -2.01 1.46
CA HIS A 125 3.25 -0.79 0.97
C HIS A 125 2.83 -0.44 -0.47
N PHE A 126 2.88 -1.42 -1.39
CA PHE A 126 2.56 -1.19 -2.80
C PHE A 126 1.08 -0.88 -3.00
N TYR A 127 0.20 -1.61 -2.32
CA TYR A 127 -1.24 -1.42 -2.44
C TYR A 127 -1.69 -0.12 -1.76
N SER A 128 -1.12 0.25 -0.63
CA SER A 128 -1.36 1.57 -0.03
C SER A 128 -0.89 2.71 -0.95
N THR A 129 0.28 2.58 -1.58
CA THR A 129 0.74 3.57 -2.57
C THR A 129 -0.26 3.72 -3.72
N TYR A 130 -0.79 2.60 -4.22
CA TYR A 130 -1.86 2.63 -5.21
C TYR A 130 -3.13 3.36 -4.70
N MET A 131 -3.57 3.07 -3.47
CA MET A 131 -4.71 3.76 -2.85
C MET A 131 -4.46 5.26 -2.73
N GLN A 132 -3.28 5.68 -2.27
CA GLN A 132 -2.94 7.09 -2.11
C GLN A 132 -2.90 7.84 -3.46
N ILE A 133 -2.35 7.22 -4.51
CA ILE A 133 -2.39 7.78 -5.87
C ILE A 133 -3.85 8.00 -6.31
N LEU A 134 -4.71 7.00 -6.12
CA LEU A 134 -6.13 7.12 -6.45
C LEU A 134 -6.82 8.17 -5.59
N PHE A 135 -6.51 8.25 -4.30
CA PHE A 135 -7.09 9.22 -3.39
C PHE A 135 -6.80 10.64 -3.86
N VAL A 136 -5.53 11.01 -4.02
CA VAL A 136 -5.13 12.37 -4.45
C VAL A 136 -5.77 12.73 -5.80
N LYS A 137 -5.72 11.81 -6.76
CA LYS A 137 -6.31 11.98 -8.09
C LYS A 137 -7.82 12.21 -8.03
N ASN A 138 -8.55 11.40 -7.26
CA ASN A 138 -10.00 11.52 -7.16
C ASN A 138 -10.41 12.72 -6.30
N ARG A 139 -9.65 13.06 -5.26
CA ARG A 139 -9.85 14.24 -4.40
C ARG A 139 -9.76 15.52 -5.23
N ASN A 140 -8.71 15.67 -6.04
CA ASN A 140 -8.55 16.84 -6.91
C ASN A 140 -9.72 16.95 -7.91
N ARG A 141 -10.17 15.83 -8.48
CA ARG A 141 -11.33 15.81 -9.39
C ARG A 141 -12.64 16.11 -8.67
N TYR A 142 -12.79 15.65 -7.44
CA TYR A 142 -13.98 15.88 -6.60
C TYR A 142 -14.14 17.36 -6.27
N LEU A 143 -13.05 18.01 -5.85
CA LEU A 143 -13.05 19.45 -5.54
C LEU A 143 -13.32 20.32 -6.78
N ALA A 144 -12.84 19.91 -7.96
CA ALA A 144 -13.07 20.61 -9.22
C ALA A 144 -14.44 20.33 -9.86
N ALA A 145 -15.18 19.31 -9.41
CA ALA A 145 -16.45 18.91 -10.00
C ALA A 145 -17.57 19.90 -9.65
N LYS A 146 -18.22 20.44 -10.69
CA LYS A 146 -19.43 21.29 -10.57
C LYS A 146 -20.73 20.51 -10.75
N ASP A 147 -20.64 19.36 -11.43
CA ASP A 147 -21.76 18.47 -11.68
C ASP A 147 -22.02 17.55 -10.48
N GLY A 148 -23.27 17.50 -10.00
CA GLY A 148 -23.67 16.74 -8.82
C GLY A 148 -23.46 15.24 -8.99
N GLU A 149 -23.87 14.67 -10.13
CA GLU A 149 -23.77 13.22 -10.35
C GLU A 149 -22.30 12.76 -10.40
N LYS A 150 -21.44 13.50 -11.11
CA LYS A 150 -20.00 13.25 -11.12
C LYS A 150 -19.38 13.41 -9.73
N LYS A 151 -19.81 14.42 -8.96
CA LYS A 151 -19.32 14.65 -7.60
C LYS A 151 -19.69 13.51 -6.67
N ASP A 152 -20.90 12.96 -6.78
CA ASP A 152 -21.36 11.82 -5.98
C ASP A 152 -20.63 10.51 -6.34
N LYS A 153 -20.36 10.27 -7.62
CA LYS A 153 -19.53 9.14 -8.06
C LYS A 153 -18.11 9.23 -7.50
N LEU A 154 -17.50 10.41 -7.55
CA LEU A 154 -16.16 10.64 -7.00
C LEU A 154 -16.14 10.52 -5.47
N ARG A 155 -17.17 11.03 -4.77
CA ARG A 155 -17.34 10.85 -3.32
C ARG A 155 -17.39 9.37 -2.95
N SER A 156 -18.20 8.60 -3.67
CA SER A 156 -18.35 7.16 -3.41
C SER A 156 -17.04 6.41 -3.64
N ALA A 157 -16.30 6.75 -4.70
CA ALA A 157 -14.97 6.19 -4.95
C ALA A 157 -13.96 6.57 -3.86
N LEU A 158 -13.97 7.80 -3.37
CA LEU A 158 -13.09 8.25 -2.28
C LEU A 158 -13.36 7.49 -0.97
N ILE A 159 -14.63 7.30 -0.60
CA ILE A 159 -15.00 6.51 0.59
C ILE A 159 -14.45 5.08 0.47
N ASP A 160 -14.65 4.44 -0.67
CA ASP A 160 -14.14 3.09 -0.92
C ASP A 160 -12.61 3.00 -0.84
N ILE A 161 -11.89 4.01 -1.35
CA ILE A 161 -10.43 4.11 -1.24
C ILE A 161 -9.99 4.26 0.22
N VAL A 162 -10.64 5.15 0.98
CA VAL A 162 -10.28 5.41 2.39
C VAL A 162 -10.57 4.18 3.26
N GLN A 163 -11.67 3.45 3.00
CA GLN A 163 -11.96 2.20 3.68
C GLN A 163 -10.90 1.13 3.40
N LYS A 164 -10.47 0.98 2.14
CA LYS A 164 -9.37 0.05 1.80
C LYS A 164 -8.06 0.44 2.48
N GLU A 165 -7.77 1.74 2.55
CA GLU A 165 -6.57 2.25 3.20
C GLU A 165 -6.60 2.09 4.73
N LEU A 166 -7.78 2.24 5.36
CA LEU A 166 -8.00 1.93 6.76
C LEU A 166 -7.66 0.46 7.08
N GLU A 167 -8.11 -0.46 6.23
CA GLU A 167 -7.81 -1.89 6.40
C GLU A 167 -6.32 -2.19 6.16
N ASN A 168 -5.67 -1.51 5.21
CA ASN A 168 -4.22 -1.61 5.01
C ASN A 168 -3.45 -1.19 6.27
N ALA A 169 -3.82 -0.07 6.89
CA ALA A 169 -3.18 0.43 8.10
C ALA A 169 -3.32 -0.55 9.29
N LYS A 170 -4.52 -1.11 9.50
CA LYS A 170 -4.78 -2.13 10.53
C LYS A 170 -4.00 -3.42 10.28
N ALA A 171 -3.96 -3.88 9.03
CA ALA A 171 -3.22 -5.07 8.65
C ALA A 171 -1.72 -4.87 8.91
N LEU A 172 -1.13 -3.76 8.47
CA LEU A 172 0.30 -3.49 8.67
C LEU A 172 0.63 -3.31 10.15
N TYR A 173 -0.23 -2.64 10.92
CA TYR A 173 -0.07 -2.51 12.37
C TYR A 173 0.05 -3.88 13.07
N THR A 174 -0.73 -4.86 12.60
CA THR A 174 -0.68 -6.23 13.13
C THR A 174 0.66 -6.88 12.83
N LEU A 175 1.21 -6.70 11.62
CA LEU A 175 2.52 -7.24 11.25
C LEU A 175 3.66 -6.55 12.01
N VAL A 176 3.67 -5.23 12.13
CA VAL A 176 4.71 -4.47 12.85
C VAL A 176 4.72 -4.82 14.35
N LYS A 177 3.56 -5.17 14.94
CA LYS A 177 3.51 -5.68 16.31
C LYS A 177 4.22 -7.02 16.49
N GLN A 178 4.24 -7.84 15.45
CA GLN A 178 4.86 -9.17 15.45
C GLN A 178 6.34 -9.11 15.06
N ASP A 179 6.75 -8.09 14.32
CA ASP A 179 8.07 -8.02 13.71
C ASP A 179 8.56 -6.57 13.60
N SER A 180 9.54 -6.22 14.43
CA SER A 180 10.10 -4.87 14.49
C SER A 180 10.97 -4.49 13.29
N ARG A 181 11.31 -5.43 12.40
CA ARG A 181 12.07 -5.11 11.18
C ARG A 181 11.20 -4.31 10.20
N ILE A 182 9.89 -4.47 10.27
CA ILE A 182 8.95 -3.81 9.36
C ILE A 182 8.87 -2.32 9.71
N GLY A 183 9.22 -1.47 8.74
CA GLY A 183 9.31 -0.02 8.89
C GLY A 183 10.72 0.49 9.20
N PHE A 184 11.67 -0.40 9.52
CA PHE A 184 13.07 -0.04 9.74
C PHE A 184 13.88 -0.08 8.42
N GLU A 185 14.67 0.97 8.20
CA GLU A 185 15.64 1.12 7.11
C GLU A 185 16.95 1.66 7.70
N ALA A 186 18.09 1.07 7.32
CA ALA A 186 19.36 1.28 8.02
C ALA A 186 19.89 2.73 7.94
N SER A 187 19.59 3.47 6.88
CA SER A 187 20.06 4.86 6.72
C SER A 187 19.13 5.91 7.35
N ASN A 188 17.87 5.57 7.64
CA ASN A 188 16.86 6.50 8.15
C ASN A 188 16.14 6.03 9.43
N HIS A 189 16.58 4.93 10.04
CA HIS A 189 15.89 4.25 11.14
C HIS A 189 14.45 3.86 10.76
N TYR A 190 13.45 4.21 11.56
CA TYR A 190 12.07 3.88 11.25
C TYR A 190 11.45 4.97 10.38
N PHE A 191 11.01 4.58 9.17
CA PHE A 191 10.14 5.43 8.35
C PHE A 191 8.78 5.64 8.99
N TYR A 192 8.28 4.59 9.66
CA TYR A 192 7.06 4.66 10.43
C TYR A 192 7.13 3.67 11.60
N THR A 193 6.31 3.94 12.59
CA THR A 193 6.17 3.18 13.83
C THR A 193 4.74 2.66 13.97
N LYS A 194 4.48 1.91 15.05
CA LYS A 194 3.12 1.48 15.39
C LYS A 194 2.19 2.67 15.63
N GLN A 195 2.71 3.75 16.19
CA GLN A 195 1.97 4.97 16.50
C GLN A 195 1.52 5.69 15.22
N ASP A 196 2.40 5.78 14.22
CA ASP A 196 2.05 6.39 12.92
C ASP A 196 0.93 5.60 12.20
N LEU A 197 0.93 4.27 12.35
CA LEU A 197 -0.15 3.43 11.83
C LEU A 197 -1.47 3.60 12.61
N GLN A 198 -1.42 3.84 13.92
CA GLN A 198 -2.59 4.21 14.71
C GLN A 198 -3.12 5.58 14.32
N GLU A 199 -2.24 6.56 14.11
CA GLU A 199 -2.60 7.87 13.58
C GLU A 199 -3.27 7.75 12.22
N LYS A 200 -2.72 6.94 11.31
CA LYS A 200 -3.33 6.67 10.02
C LYS A 200 -4.74 6.09 10.15
N VAL A 201 -4.96 5.14 11.07
CA VAL A 201 -6.30 4.60 11.33
C VAL A 201 -7.27 5.72 11.74
N MET A 202 -6.86 6.59 12.66
CA MET A 202 -7.67 7.74 13.08
C MET A 202 -7.90 8.73 11.94
N ASN A 203 -6.87 8.98 11.12
CA ASN A 203 -6.96 9.84 9.94
C ASN A 203 -7.97 9.31 8.92
N CYS A 204 -7.96 8.00 8.61
CA CYS A 204 -8.97 7.41 7.73
C CYS A 204 -10.38 7.54 8.30
N LEU A 205 -10.57 7.27 9.61
CA LEU A 205 -11.88 7.42 10.26
C LEU A 205 -12.36 8.88 10.22
N TYR A 206 -11.46 9.83 10.47
CA TYR A 206 -11.75 11.26 10.39
C TYR A 206 -12.16 11.69 8.96
N VAL A 207 -11.44 11.24 7.94
CA VAL A 207 -11.79 11.53 6.54
C VAL A 207 -13.15 10.93 6.16
N LEU A 208 -13.48 9.73 6.64
CA LEU A 208 -14.80 9.12 6.43
C LEU A 208 -15.92 9.94 7.09
N ASP A 209 -15.72 10.38 8.33
CA ASP A 209 -16.67 11.22 9.06
C ASP A 209 -16.94 12.57 8.35
N GLN A 210 -15.89 13.17 7.76
CA GLN A 210 -16.06 14.37 6.94
C GLN A 210 -16.98 14.13 5.74
N PHE A 211 -16.90 12.97 5.09
CA PHE A 211 -17.82 12.66 3.99
C PHE A 211 -19.27 12.52 4.46
N ASP A 212 -19.51 11.97 5.65
CA ASP A 212 -20.86 11.79 6.19
C ASP A 212 -21.45 13.12 6.69
N SER A 213 -20.64 13.97 7.33
CA SER A 213 -21.03 15.34 7.70
C SER A 213 -21.35 16.23 6.49
N LEU A 214 -20.73 15.98 5.33
CA LEU A 214 -21.05 16.67 4.08
C LEU A 214 -22.40 16.24 3.46
N LYS A 215 -22.98 15.10 3.88
CA LYS A 215 -24.35 14.71 3.45
C LYS A 215 -25.43 15.47 4.20
N THR A 216 -25.19 15.86 5.45
CA THR A 216 -26.21 16.51 6.29
C THR A 216 -26.34 18.01 6.04
N ASN A 217 -25.42 18.62 5.29
CA ASN A 217 -25.35 20.06 5.03
C ASN A 217 -25.72 20.45 3.58
N ASN A 218 -26.13 19.50 2.74
CA ASN A 218 -26.70 19.73 1.40
C ASN A 218 -28.14 19.22 1.34
#